data_AF-A0A2W4K6Q0-F1
#
_entry.id   AF-A0A2W4K6Q0-F1
#
_cell.length_a   1.000
_cell.length_b   1.000
_cell.length_c   1.000
_cell.angle_alpha   90.00
_cell.angle_beta   90.00
_cell.angle_gamma   90.00
#
_symmetry.space_group_name_H-M   'P 1'
#
loop_
_entity.id
_entity.type
_entity.pdbx_description
1 polymer ?
#
loop_
_entity_poly.entity_id
_entity_poly.type
_entity_poly.pdbx_seq_one_letter_code
_entity_poly.pdbx_strand_id
1 'polypeptide(L)'
;MCRGTAFSTGIAHTYMAAENLSIAAKELGVEIKVETQGSVGIENELSEEDIKSADAVIIAAATKVDKSRFHGKPILEVPVEQAIKDAKSLIEKALKMEKPADYVERVEEIHKKRSAARTGAYKHLMTGVSYMIPFVVAGGILIAISFAFGINAFKNEGTLPAALMQIGSGSAFALMVPVLSGFIAYSIADRPGLVPGMVGGMLAVSTGAGFLGGIISGFLAGYTVDFLKRSIKLPKTLEGIMPVLVLPVLSCLIVGLIMIYVIGTPIKSIMTALTNWLTGMSRANAVLLGLILGLMMAFDMGGPVNKAAYTFATGLLASGIYTPMAAVMAAGMTPPLGLALATLIAKDRFTDDEIEAGKAAWVLGISFITEGAIPFAAADPLKVIPSIMVGSAVTGALSMLFGATLRVPHGGIFVLPIPNAVGNLPMYVISIIAGTVVTAFMVLLMKKKVS
;
A
#
# COMPACT_ATOMS: atom_id res chain seq x y z
N MET A 1 3.38 19.80 31.24
CA MET A 1 2.74 18.96 32.26
C MET A 1 3.70 18.82 33.44
N CYS A 2 3.33 19.34 34.62
CA CYS A 2 4.17 19.32 35.81
C CYS A 2 3.61 18.36 36.87
N ARG A 3 4.39 17.36 37.35
CA ARG A 3 3.91 16.36 38.36
C ARG A 3 4.90 16.12 39.51
N GLY A 4 4.50 16.40 40.75
CA GLY A 4 5.29 16.21 41.98
C GLY A 4 4.55 15.41 43.06
N THR A 5 5.28 14.62 43.87
CA THR A 5 4.73 13.76 44.93
C THR A 5 4.60 14.45 46.29
N ALA A 6 3.65 13.96 47.09
CA ALA A 6 3.19 14.49 48.37
C ALA A 6 4.27 14.54 49.46
N PHE A 7 4.95 15.68 49.56
CA PHE A 7 5.52 16.27 50.77
C PHE A 7 5.31 17.79 50.64
N SER A 8 5.35 18.56 51.73
CA SER A 8 5.08 20.01 51.74
C SER A 8 5.89 20.83 50.71
N THR A 9 6.99 20.28 50.20
CA THR A 9 7.84 20.86 49.13
C THR A 9 7.41 20.49 47.69
N GLY A 10 6.73 19.35 47.48
CA GLY A 10 6.35 18.87 46.13
C GLY A 10 5.18 19.62 45.49
N ILE A 11 4.29 20.18 46.32
CA ILE A 11 3.21 21.07 45.88
C ILE A 11 3.82 22.36 45.31
N ALA A 12 4.75 22.97 46.04
CA ALA A 12 5.41 24.20 45.62
C ALA A 12 6.18 24.02 44.31
N HIS A 13 6.95 22.94 44.15
CA HIS A 13 7.73 22.71 42.94
C HIS A 13 6.87 22.56 41.67
N THR A 14 5.67 21.99 41.79
CA THR A 14 4.77 21.82 40.65
C THR A 14 4.28 23.17 40.13
N TYR A 15 3.83 24.06 41.02
CA TYR A 15 3.39 25.40 40.65
C TYR A 15 4.56 26.30 40.25
N MET A 16 5.71 26.21 40.92
CA MET A 16 6.92 26.95 40.53
C MET A 16 7.40 26.56 39.13
N ALA A 17 7.37 25.27 38.78
CA ALA A 17 7.71 24.83 37.44
C ALA A 17 6.72 25.39 36.40
N ALA A 18 5.42 25.39 36.71
CA ALA A 18 4.39 25.93 35.83
C ALA A 18 4.50 27.45 35.63
N GLU A 19 4.76 28.18 36.71
CA GLU A 19 4.97 29.62 36.69
C GLU A 19 6.23 29.98 35.90
N ASN A 20 7.36 29.34 36.18
CA ASN A 20 8.62 29.62 35.48
C ASN A 20 8.55 29.28 33.99
N LEU A 21 7.88 28.20 33.60
CA LEU A 21 7.61 27.89 32.19
C LEU A 21 6.71 28.95 31.53
N SER A 22 5.71 29.46 32.26
CA SER A 22 4.80 30.49 31.74
C SER A 22 5.50 31.84 31.55
N ILE A 23 6.37 32.23 32.51
CA ILE A 23 7.20 33.44 32.41
C ILE A 23 8.17 33.31 31.23
N ALA A 24 8.90 32.21 31.14
CA ALA A 24 9.88 31.98 30.08
C ALA A 24 9.23 31.94 28.68
N ALA A 25 8.04 31.35 28.54
CA ALA A 25 7.30 31.36 27.28
C ALA A 25 6.91 32.78 26.86
N LYS A 26 6.45 33.61 27.82
CA LYS A 26 6.13 35.02 27.58
C LYS A 26 7.35 35.82 27.14
N GLU A 27 8.51 35.60 27.75
CA GLU A 27 9.78 36.23 27.35
C GLU A 27 10.23 35.81 25.95
N LEU A 28 9.95 34.58 25.55
CA LEU A 28 10.27 34.04 24.23
C LEU A 28 9.21 34.35 23.16
N GLY A 29 8.08 34.96 23.53
CA GLY A 29 6.96 35.20 22.61
C GLY A 29 6.26 33.92 22.14
N VAL A 30 6.30 32.85 22.93
CA VAL A 30 5.73 31.54 22.63
C VAL A 30 4.44 31.35 23.43
N GLU A 31 3.39 30.82 22.80
CA GLU A 31 2.17 30.44 23.50
C GLU A 31 2.39 29.14 24.28
N ILE A 32 2.00 29.10 25.55
CA ILE A 32 2.11 27.92 26.39
C ILE A 32 0.82 27.68 27.18
N LYS A 33 0.41 26.41 27.27
CA LYS A 33 -0.60 25.93 28.20
C LYS A 33 0.02 24.92 29.14
N VAL A 34 -0.21 25.07 30.44
CA VAL A 34 0.41 24.24 31.47
C VAL A 34 -0.64 23.54 32.32
N GLU A 35 -0.70 22.22 32.18
CA GLU A 35 -1.41 21.34 33.11
C GLU A 35 -0.51 20.98 34.30
N THR A 36 -1.05 21.13 35.51
CA THR A 36 -0.40 20.77 36.77
C THR A 36 -1.09 19.55 37.39
N GLN A 37 -0.30 18.59 37.84
CA GLN A 37 -0.79 17.37 38.48
C GLN A 37 -0.15 17.22 39.86
N GLY A 38 -0.87 17.66 40.90
CA GLY A 38 -0.40 17.64 42.28
C GLY A 38 -1.22 16.68 43.16
N SER A 39 -1.00 16.77 44.48
CA SER A 39 -1.79 16.03 45.49
C SER A 39 -3.27 16.46 45.54
N VAL A 40 -3.60 17.63 44.99
CA VAL A 40 -4.96 18.19 44.91
C VAL A 40 -5.71 17.66 43.68
N GLY A 41 -5.02 16.97 42.76
CA GLY A 41 -5.57 16.48 41.51
C GLY A 41 -4.95 17.16 40.29
N ILE A 42 -5.63 17.02 39.15
CA ILE A 42 -5.26 17.66 37.88
C ILE A 42 -5.92 19.04 37.83
N GLU A 43 -5.14 20.06 37.55
CA GLU A 43 -5.62 21.43 37.31
C GLU A 43 -5.16 21.92 35.94
N ASN A 44 -5.98 22.75 35.30
CA ASN A 44 -5.77 23.25 33.94
C ASN A 44 -5.50 22.12 32.93
N GLU A 45 -6.33 21.07 32.98
CA GLU A 45 -6.18 19.91 32.10
C GLU A 45 -6.13 20.33 30.63
N LEU A 46 -5.13 19.83 29.91
CA LEU A 46 -4.99 20.09 28.48
C LEU A 46 -6.13 19.39 27.71
N SER A 47 -6.88 20.17 26.94
CA SER A 47 -7.89 19.60 26.05
C SER A 47 -7.24 18.83 24.89
N GLU A 48 -8.01 17.97 24.22
CA GLU A 48 -7.53 17.28 23.02
C GLU A 48 -7.13 18.26 21.91
N GLU A 49 -7.83 19.40 21.81
CA GLU A 49 -7.53 20.45 20.84
C GLU A 49 -6.21 21.17 21.15
N ASP A 50 -5.91 21.39 22.44
CA ASP A 50 -4.62 21.95 22.88
C ASP A 50 -3.46 21.02 22.53
N ILE A 51 -3.63 19.72 22.76
CA ILE A 51 -2.60 18.74 22.46
C ILE A 51 -2.41 18.62 20.94
N LYS A 52 -3.50 18.62 20.17
CA LYS A 52 -3.46 18.52 18.70
C LYS A 52 -2.79 19.74 18.07
N SER A 53 -2.99 20.94 18.63
CA SER A 53 -2.40 22.19 18.13
C SER A 53 -0.95 22.43 18.60
N ALA A 54 -0.53 21.81 19.70
CA ALA A 54 0.83 21.99 20.24
C ALA A 54 1.94 21.59 19.26
N ASP A 55 3.02 22.37 19.18
CA ASP A 55 4.20 22.03 18.37
C ASP A 55 5.14 21.06 19.07
N ALA A 56 5.24 21.16 20.40
CA ALA A 56 6.04 20.28 21.25
C ALA A 56 5.39 20.15 22.64
N VAL A 57 5.73 19.09 23.36
CA VAL A 57 5.21 18.80 24.71
C VAL A 57 6.37 18.71 25.68
N ILE A 58 6.31 19.47 26.78
CA ILE A 58 7.27 19.36 27.89
C ILE A 58 6.60 18.63 29.05
N ILE A 59 7.18 17.51 29.46
CA ILE A 59 6.79 16.74 30.63
C ILE A 59 7.87 16.97 31.71
N ALA A 60 7.55 17.80 32.69
CA ALA A 60 8.40 18.06 33.85
C ALA A 60 7.86 17.25 35.04
N ALA A 61 8.42 16.07 35.32
CA ALA A 61 7.82 15.18 36.30
C ALA A 61 8.87 14.44 37.15
N ALA A 62 8.56 14.26 38.44
CA ALA A 62 9.35 13.42 39.35
C ALA A 62 8.89 11.95 39.33
N THR A 63 7.80 11.65 38.63
CA THR A 63 7.17 10.32 38.55
C THR A 63 6.69 10.03 37.14
N LYS A 64 6.46 8.76 36.81
CA LYS A 64 5.96 8.33 35.50
C LYS A 64 4.64 9.01 35.13
N VAL A 65 4.58 9.56 33.93
CA VAL A 65 3.41 10.23 33.35
C VAL A 65 2.87 9.38 32.19
N ASP A 66 1.54 9.36 32.02
CA ASP A 66 0.91 8.73 30.87
C ASP A 66 1.14 9.58 29.61
N LYS A 67 1.77 8.98 28.60
CA LYS A 67 2.14 9.64 27.34
C LYS A 67 1.17 9.35 26.20
N SER A 68 0.20 8.47 26.42
CA SER A 68 -0.75 8.04 25.38
C SER A 68 -1.53 9.20 24.76
N ARG A 69 -1.80 10.28 25.52
CA ARG A 69 -2.51 11.44 24.98
C ARG A 69 -1.67 12.34 24.06
N PHE A 70 -0.33 12.16 23.99
CA PHE A 70 0.60 13.04 23.25
C PHE A 70 1.21 12.39 21.99
N HIS A 71 0.53 11.40 21.40
CA HIS A 71 1.01 10.72 20.19
C HIS A 71 1.32 11.68 19.03
N GLY A 72 2.44 11.46 18.34
CA GLY A 72 2.88 12.27 17.19
C GLY A 72 3.48 13.64 17.55
N LYS A 73 3.67 13.95 18.83
CA LYS A 73 4.30 15.20 19.29
C LYS A 73 5.75 14.96 19.74
N PRO A 74 6.67 15.90 19.50
CA PRO A 74 7.97 15.88 20.16
C PRO A 74 7.77 16.04 21.67
N ILE A 75 8.24 15.08 22.46
CA ILE A 75 8.08 15.08 23.92
C ILE A 75 9.45 15.25 24.58
N LEU A 76 9.66 16.39 25.24
CA LEU A 76 10.81 16.62 26.10
C LEU A 76 10.45 16.25 27.55
N GLU A 77 11.03 15.17 28.07
CA GLU A 77 10.82 14.75 29.46
C GLU A 77 12.02 15.11 30.33
N VAL A 78 11.77 15.82 31.44
CA VAL A 78 12.81 16.29 32.37
C VAL A 78 12.34 16.23 33.83
N PRO A 79 13.27 16.18 34.80
CA PRO A 79 12.92 16.39 36.21
C PRO A 79 12.28 17.76 36.44
N VAL A 80 11.35 17.85 37.40
CA VAL A 80 10.63 19.10 37.73
C VAL A 80 11.59 20.24 38.09
N GLU A 81 12.71 19.92 38.75
CA GLU A 81 13.72 20.88 39.17
C GLU A 81 14.37 21.62 37.98
N GLN A 82 14.46 20.96 36.82
CA GLN A 82 14.99 21.60 35.62
C GLN A 82 14.02 22.64 35.06
N ALA A 83 12.71 22.38 35.12
CA ALA A 83 11.69 23.36 34.73
C ALA A 83 11.66 24.58 35.66
N ILE A 84 12.07 24.43 36.92
CA ILE A 84 12.23 25.55 37.86
C ILE A 84 13.48 26.36 37.53
N LYS A 85 14.61 25.71 37.25
CA LYS A 85 15.92 26.39 37.11
C LYS A 85 16.22 26.93 35.72
N ASP A 86 15.72 26.28 34.67
CA ASP A 86 16.15 26.53 33.29
C ASP A 86 14.99 26.39 32.28
N ALA A 87 13.84 26.99 32.62
CA ALA A 87 12.63 26.94 31.80
C ALA A 87 12.85 27.40 30.34
N LYS A 88 13.66 28.43 30.14
CA LYS A 88 13.94 29.03 28.83
C LYS A 88 14.65 28.04 27.90
N SER A 89 15.72 27.39 28.37
CA SER A 89 16.43 26.38 27.57
C SER A 89 15.54 25.19 27.24
N LEU A 90 14.65 24.80 28.15
CA LEU A 90 13.73 23.68 27.91
C LEU A 90 12.72 23.99 26.80
N ILE A 91 12.16 25.20 26.78
CA ILE A 91 11.25 25.64 25.71
C ILE A 91 11.99 25.67 24.37
N GLU A 92 13.20 26.25 24.32
CA GLU A 92 14.00 26.28 23.10
C GLU A 92 14.40 24.87 22.62
N LYS A 93 14.73 23.96 23.53
CA LYS A 93 15.03 22.55 23.19
C LYS A 93 13.80 21.86 22.65
N ALA A 94 12.65 21.99 23.31
CA ALA A 94 11.40 21.36 22.89
C ALA A 94 10.97 21.81 21.49
N LEU A 95 11.07 23.12 21.19
CA LEU A 95 10.74 23.67 19.87
C LEU A 95 11.73 23.26 18.76
N LYS A 96 12.96 22.86 19.12
CA LYS A 96 13.97 22.36 18.18
C LYS A 96 13.89 20.84 17.98
N MET A 97 13.08 20.12 18.74
CA MET A 97 12.92 18.68 18.56
C MET A 97 12.14 18.40 17.28
N GLU A 98 12.63 17.48 16.47
CA GLU A 98 11.91 17.01 15.29
C GLU A 98 10.65 16.26 15.74
N LYS A 99 9.53 16.52 15.06
CA LYS A 99 8.30 15.75 15.26
C LYS A 99 8.62 14.29 14.99
N PRO A 100 8.26 13.34 15.89
CA PRO A 100 8.35 11.93 15.56
C PRO A 100 7.52 11.72 14.31
N ALA A 101 8.19 11.32 13.22
CA ALA A 101 7.56 11.24 11.91
C ALA A 101 6.34 10.32 12.00
N ASP A 102 5.17 10.82 11.59
CA ASP A 102 4.00 9.97 11.44
C ASP A 102 4.39 8.84 10.48
N TYR A 103 4.31 7.62 10.99
CA TYR A 103 4.71 6.42 10.28
C TYR A 103 4.01 6.30 8.93
N VAL A 104 2.72 6.66 8.88
CA VAL A 104 1.91 6.62 7.67
C VAL A 104 2.38 7.69 6.69
N GLU A 105 2.66 8.91 7.16
CA GLU A 105 3.15 10.01 6.34
C GLU A 105 4.52 9.70 5.73
N ARG A 106 5.42 9.07 6.48
CA ARG A 106 6.75 8.64 5.97
C ARG A 106 6.63 7.58 4.87
N VAL A 107 5.69 6.64 5.00
CA VAL A 107 5.39 5.65 3.95
C VAL A 107 4.86 6.36 2.69
N GLU A 108 3.93 7.30 2.84
CA GLU A 108 3.38 8.07 1.72
C GLU A 108 4.46 8.91 1.00
N GLU A 109 5.36 9.55 1.74
CA GLU A 109 6.43 10.37 1.18
C GLU A 109 7.39 9.52 0.32
N ILE A 110 7.76 8.32 0.81
CA ILE A 110 8.59 7.37 0.07
C ILE A 110 7.88 6.91 -1.21
N HIS A 111 6.57 6.66 -1.14
CA HIS A 111 5.79 6.30 -2.33
C HIS A 111 5.79 7.43 -3.38
N LYS A 112 5.61 8.69 -2.94
CA LYS A 112 5.70 9.88 -3.83
C LYS A 112 7.07 9.99 -4.50
N LYS A 113 8.16 9.88 -3.74
CA LYS A 113 9.55 9.93 -4.28
C LYS A 113 9.80 8.81 -5.29
N ARG A 114 9.39 7.57 -4.99
CA ARG A 114 9.51 6.43 -5.90
C ARG A 114 8.69 6.61 -7.18
N SER A 115 7.52 7.24 -7.11
CA SER A 115 6.69 7.53 -8.27
C SER A 115 7.36 8.56 -9.19
N ALA A 116 7.92 9.62 -8.61
CA ALA A 116 8.61 10.68 -9.34
C ALA A 116 9.89 10.19 -10.05
N ALA A 117 10.58 9.19 -9.49
CA ALA A 117 11.81 8.64 -10.07
C ALA A 117 11.60 7.72 -11.29
N ARG A 118 10.36 7.37 -11.66
CA ARG A 118 10.09 6.43 -12.77
C ARG A 118 10.24 7.10 -14.13
N THR A 119 10.94 6.45 -15.05
CA THR A 119 11.14 6.94 -16.43
C THR A 119 10.85 5.86 -17.48
N GLY A 120 10.70 6.28 -18.74
CA GLY A 120 10.57 5.39 -19.90
C GLY A 120 9.35 4.46 -19.88
N ALA A 121 9.49 3.29 -20.52
CA ALA A 121 8.42 2.31 -20.66
C ALA A 121 7.84 1.84 -19.31
N TYR A 122 8.70 1.68 -18.29
CA TYR A 122 8.25 1.29 -16.96
C TYR A 122 7.30 2.31 -16.33
N LYS A 123 7.56 3.62 -16.49
CA LYS A 123 6.64 4.68 -16.07
C LYS A 123 5.27 4.49 -16.71
N HIS A 124 5.22 4.31 -18.04
CA HIS A 124 3.96 4.17 -18.78
C HIS A 124 3.15 2.94 -18.34
N LEU A 125 3.82 1.79 -18.22
CA LEU A 125 3.20 0.56 -17.73
C LEU A 125 2.61 0.75 -16.33
N MET A 126 3.38 1.35 -15.42
CA MET A 126 2.95 1.56 -14.04
C MET A 126 1.82 2.59 -13.93
N THR A 127 1.76 3.60 -14.81
CA THR A 127 0.59 4.49 -14.91
C THR A 127 -0.65 3.66 -15.23
N GLY A 128 -0.60 2.83 -16.27
CA GLY A 128 -1.70 1.92 -16.63
C GLY A 128 -2.16 1.04 -15.47
N VAL A 129 -1.22 0.34 -14.83
CA VAL A 129 -1.52 -0.54 -13.70
C VAL A 129 -2.16 0.22 -12.54
N SER A 130 -1.65 1.40 -12.20
CA SER A 130 -2.16 2.19 -11.06
C SER A 130 -3.60 2.64 -11.29
N TYR A 131 -3.95 3.08 -12.50
CA TYR A 131 -5.33 3.46 -12.83
C TYR A 131 -6.26 2.26 -13.01
N MET A 132 -5.73 1.09 -13.36
CA MET A 132 -6.49 -0.15 -13.47
C MET A 132 -6.93 -0.69 -12.10
N ILE A 133 -6.05 -0.65 -11.09
CA ILE A 133 -6.28 -1.28 -9.77
C ILE A 133 -7.67 -0.96 -9.18
N PRO A 134 -8.11 0.31 -9.08
CA PRO A 134 -9.43 0.64 -8.51
C PRO A 134 -10.61 -0.09 -9.15
N PHE A 135 -10.57 -0.32 -10.47
CA PHE A 135 -11.61 -1.05 -11.19
C PHE A 135 -11.64 -2.52 -10.79
N VAL A 136 -10.47 -3.13 -10.63
CA VAL A 136 -10.36 -4.53 -10.23
C VAL A 136 -10.77 -4.75 -8.78
N VAL A 137 -10.45 -3.81 -7.90
CA VAL A 137 -10.89 -3.84 -6.49
C VAL A 137 -12.41 -3.70 -6.39
N ALA A 138 -12.98 -2.67 -7.01
CA ALA A 138 -14.42 -2.46 -7.01
C ALA A 138 -15.15 -3.66 -7.63
N GLY A 139 -14.67 -4.14 -8.78
CA GLY A 139 -15.25 -5.30 -9.47
C GLY A 139 -15.19 -6.57 -8.64
N GLY A 140 -14.00 -6.90 -8.12
CA GLY A 140 -13.77 -8.11 -7.33
C GLY A 140 -14.58 -8.14 -6.03
N ILE A 141 -14.67 -7.02 -5.29
CA ILE A 141 -15.46 -6.96 -4.05
C ILE A 141 -16.95 -7.17 -4.36
N LEU A 142 -17.49 -6.54 -5.41
CA LEU A 142 -18.91 -6.72 -5.78
C LEU A 142 -19.22 -8.15 -6.24
N ILE A 143 -18.32 -8.78 -7.00
CA ILE A 143 -18.42 -10.22 -7.34
C ILE A 143 -18.45 -11.07 -6.07
N ALA A 144 -17.57 -10.76 -5.11
CA ALA A 144 -17.48 -11.49 -3.86
C ALA A 144 -18.76 -11.33 -3.01
N ILE A 145 -19.32 -10.11 -2.91
CA ILE A 145 -20.60 -9.86 -2.22
C ILE A 145 -21.74 -10.60 -2.93
N SER A 146 -21.74 -10.65 -4.27
CA SER A 146 -22.72 -11.46 -5.02
C SER A 146 -22.67 -12.94 -4.60
N PHE A 147 -21.48 -13.51 -4.45
CA PHE A 147 -21.30 -14.88 -3.97
C PHE A 147 -21.66 -15.09 -2.50
N ALA A 148 -21.73 -14.04 -1.69
CA ALA A 148 -22.19 -14.13 -0.30
C ALA A 148 -23.65 -14.59 -0.19
N PHE A 149 -24.47 -14.34 -1.21
CA PHE A 149 -25.85 -14.83 -1.32
C PHE A 149 -25.93 -16.29 -1.84
N GLY A 150 -24.79 -16.91 -2.14
CA GLY A 150 -24.66 -18.23 -2.72
C GLY A 150 -24.00 -18.19 -4.11
N ILE A 151 -23.13 -19.16 -4.41
CA ILE A 151 -22.33 -19.19 -5.64
C ILE A 151 -23.19 -19.11 -6.90
N ASN A 152 -24.41 -19.64 -6.88
CA ASN A 152 -25.31 -19.64 -8.04
C ASN A 152 -26.42 -18.57 -7.95
N ALA A 153 -26.47 -17.76 -6.90
CA ALA A 153 -27.57 -16.81 -6.68
C ALA A 153 -27.66 -15.75 -7.80
N PHE A 154 -26.52 -15.39 -8.38
CA PHE A 154 -26.44 -14.45 -9.50
C PHE A 154 -27.10 -14.94 -10.80
N LYS A 155 -27.41 -16.24 -10.92
CA LYS A 155 -28.08 -16.80 -12.10
C LYS A 155 -29.57 -16.44 -12.17
N ASN A 156 -30.15 -16.00 -11.06
CA ASN A 156 -31.53 -15.55 -11.02
C ASN A 156 -31.58 -14.07 -11.42
N GLU A 157 -31.88 -13.81 -12.70
CA GLU A 157 -31.95 -12.45 -13.23
C GLU A 157 -32.96 -11.58 -12.46
N GLY A 158 -32.68 -10.28 -12.35
CA GLY A 158 -33.50 -9.32 -11.59
C GLY A 158 -33.26 -9.31 -10.08
N THR A 159 -32.47 -10.25 -9.54
CA THR A 159 -32.09 -10.26 -8.11
C THR A 159 -30.89 -9.36 -7.80
N LEU A 160 -30.73 -8.94 -6.55
CA LEU A 160 -29.56 -8.18 -6.09
C LEU A 160 -28.22 -8.90 -6.41
N PRO A 161 -28.05 -10.22 -6.17
CA PRO A 161 -26.83 -10.92 -6.56
C PRO A 161 -26.53 -10.86 -8.06
N ALA A 162 -27.55 -10.94 -8.92
CA ALA A 162 -27.38 -10.79 -10.36
C ALA A 162 -26.93 -9.36 -10.73
N ALA A 163 -27.54 -8.33 -10.12
CA ALA A 163 -27.12 -6.95 -10.31
C ALA A 163 -25.67 -6.71 -9.84
N LEU A 164 -25.29 -7.23 -8.67
CA LEU A 164 -23.93 -7.14 -8.16
C LEU A 164 -22.91 -7.83 -9.07
N MET A 165 -23.26 -8.99 -9.64
CA MET A 165 -22.42 -9.70 -10.60
C MET A 165 -22.26 -8.91 -11.90
N GLN A 166 -23.35 -8.29 -12.39
CA GLN A 166 -23.33 -7.47 -13.60
C GLN A 166 -22.47 -6.21 -13.42
N ILE A 167 -22.59 -5.52 -12.28
CA ILE A 167 -21.77 -4.34 -11.96
C ILE A 167 -20.31 -4.77 -11.77
N GLY A 168 -20.08 -5.81 -10.97
CA GLY A 168 -18.75 -6.28 -10.60
C GLY A 168 -17.99 -6.88 -11.77
N SER A 169 -18.48 -8.00 -12.31
CA SER A 169 -17.82 -8.74 -13.39
C SER A 169 -18.11 -8.16 -14.76
N GLY A 170 -19.39 -7.87 -15.06
CA GLY A 170 -19.83 -7.46 -16.39
C GLY A 170 -19.44 -6.04 -16.78
N SER A 171 -19.10 -5.19 -15.80
CA SER A 171 -18.78 -3.78 -16.02
C SER A 171 -17.41 -3.41 -15.45
N ALA A 172 -17.24 -3.36 -14.13
CA ALA A 172 -16.02 -2.86 -13.49
C ALA A 172 -14.78 -3.73 -13.84
N PHE A 173 -14.89 -5.05 -13.67
CA PHE A 173 -13.79 -5.97 -13.95
C PHE A 173 -13.50 -6.06 -15.47
N ALA A 174 -14.53 -5.99 -16.31
CA ALA A 174 -14.39 -5.98 -17.76
C ALA A 174 -13.57 -4.78 -18.27
N LEU A 175 -13.62 -3.64 -17.55
CA LEU A 175 -12.85 -2.44 -17.87
C LEU A 175 -11.38 -2.52 -17.46
N MET A 176 -10.94 -3.55 -16.74
CA MET A 176 -9.56 -3.71 -16.26
C MET A 176 -8.52 -3.52 -17.39
N VAL A 177 -8.62 -4.32 -18.46
CA VAL A 177 -7.65 -4.30 -19.57
C VAL A 177 -7.80 -3.03 -20.44
N PRO A 178 -9.01 -2.54 -20.77
CA PRO A 178 -9.21 -1.24 -21.41
C PRO A 178 -8.60 -0.07 -20.67
N VAL A 179 -8.80 0.01 -19.35
CA VAL A 179 -8.27 1.08 -18.49
C VAL A 179 -6.75 0.99 -18.45
N LEU A 180 -6.19 -0.20 -18.23
CA LEU A 180 -4.74 -0.43 -18.32
C LEU A 180 -4.15 0.12 -19.63
N SER A 181 -4.68 -0.33 -20.76
CA SER A 181 -4.20 0.05 -22.09
C SER A 181 -4.37 1.55 -22.34
N GLY A 182 -5.54 2.10 -22.02
CA GLY A 182 -5.86 3.52 -22.15
C GLY A 182 -4.90 4.40 -21.36
N PHE A 183 -4.57 4.03 -20.11
CA PHE A 183 -3.68 4.83 -19.27
C PHE A 183 -2.19 4.64 -19.58
N ILE A 184 -1.79 3.51 -20.18
CA ILE A 184 -0.45 3.38 -20.82
C ILE A 184 -0.36 4.38 -21.97
N ALA A 185 -1.34 4.36 -22.88
CA ALA A 185 -1.38 5.24 -24.04
C ALA A 185 -1.45 6.72 -23.63
N TYR A 186 -2.27 7.05 -22.63
CA TYR A 186 -2.35 8.37 -22.01
C TYR A 186 -1.00 8.84 -21.46
N SER A 187 -0.25 7.96 -20.81
CA SER A 187 1.04 8.32 -20.26
C SER A 187 2.08 8.68 -21.33
N ILE A 188 1.86 8.29 -22.59
CA ILE A 188 2.73 8.56 -23.73
C ILE A 188 2.24 9.78 -24.53
N ALA A 189 0.93 9.87 -24.79
CA ALA A 189 0.35 10.80 -25.75
C ALA A 189 -0.74 11.73 -25.17
N ASP A 190 -0.87 11.80 -23.84
CA ASP A 190 -1.91 12.53 -23.11
C ASP A 190 -3.34 12.09 -23.49
N ARG A 191 -4.32 12.99 -23.29
CA ARG A 191 -5.76 12.71 -23.52
C ARG A 191 -6.06 12.06 -24.89
N PRO A 192 -5.44 12.47 -26.01
CA PRO A 192 -5.67 11.82 -27.31
C PRO A 192 -5.34 10.32 -27.35
N GLY A 193 -4.46 9.82 -26.47
CA GLY A 193 -4.12 8.40 -26.37
C GLY A 193 -5.20 7.52 -25.72
N LEU A 194 -6.12 8.12 -24.96
CA LEU A 194 -7.08 7.36 -24.14
C LEU A 194 -8.00 6.47 -24.98
N VAL A 195 -8.67 7.05 -25.97
CA VAL A 195 -9.66 6.34 -26.81
C VAL A 195 -9.02 5.17 -27.57
N PRO A 196 -7.96 5.34 -28.37
CA PRO A 196 -7.34 4.22 -29.08
C PRO A 196 -6.75 3.18 -28.14
N GLY A 197 -6.21 3.60 -26.99
CA GLY A 197 -5.74 2.66 -25.96
C GLY A 197 -6.88 1.81 -25.40
N MET A 198 -7.98 2.43 -24.98
CA MET A 198 -9.14 1.70 -24.44
C MET A 198 -9.78 0.77 -25.48
N VAL A 199 -9.94 1.22 -26.72
CA VAL A 199 -10.44 0.40 -27.83
C VAL A 199 -9.50 -0.78 -28.11
N GLY A 200 -8.19 -0.53 -28.19
CA GLY A 200 -7.19 -1.58 -28.35
C GLY A 200 -7.16 -2.57 -27.17
N GLY A 201 -7.41 -2.11 -25.95
CA GLY A 201 -7.56 -2.95 -24.76
C GLY A 201 -8.83 -3.81 -24.80
N MET A 202 -9.96 -3.24 -25.24
CA MET A 202 -11.20 -4.00 -25.49
C MET A 202 -11.00 -5.07 -26.56
N LEU A 203 -10.30 -4.75 -27.65
CA LEU A 203 -9.95 -5.73 -28.68
C LEU A 203 -9.03 -6.83 -28.14
N ALA A 204 -8.10 -6.50 -27.25
CA ALA A 204 -7.26 -7.52 -26.62
C ALA A 204 -8.10 -8.53 -25.82
N VAL A 205 -9.12 -8.07 -25.10
CA VAL A 205 -10.06 -8.94 -24.38
C VAL A 205 -10.90 -9.77 -25.35
N SER A 206 -11.57 -9.14 -26.32
CA SER A 206 -12.51 -9.82 -27.22
C SER A 206 -11.84 -10.81 -28.18
N THR A 207 -10.57 -10.57 -28.55
CA THR A 207 -9.77 -11.50 -29.38
C THR A 207 -9.14 -12.63 -28.57
N GLY A 208 -9.16 -12.55 -27.24
CA GLY A 208 -8.51 -13.52 -26.35
C GLY A 208 -7.01 -13.29 -26.15
N ALA A 209 -6.45 -12.19 -26.66
CA ALA A 209 -5.08 -11.76 -26.35
C ALA A 209 -4.90 -11.30 -24.89
N GLY A 210 -6.01 -11.03 -24.19
CA GLY A 210 -6.08 -10.82 -22.75
C GLY A 210 -5.20 -9.66 -22.26
N PHE A 211 -4.65 -9.83 -21.06
CA PHE A 211 -3.86 -8.80 -20.39
C PHE A 211 -2.57 -8.43 -21.16
N LEU A 212 -1.86 -9.42 -21.72
CA LEU A 212 -0.66 -9.17 -22.54
C LEU A 212 -1.00 -8.33 -23.77
N GLY A 213 -2.10 -8.66 -24.46
CA GLY A 213 -2.58 -7.87 -25.59
C GLY A 213 -2.94 -6.43 -25.19
N GLY A 214 -3.45 -6.22 -23.97
CA GLY A 214 -3.75 -4.89 -23.43
C GLY A 214 -2.51 -4.03 -23.17
N ILE A 215 -1.43 -4.63 -22.68
CA ILE A 215 -0.16 -3.91 -22.53
C ILE A 215 0.37 -3.48 -23.90
N ILE A 216 0.40 -4.42 -24.85
CA ILE A 216 0.90 -4.17 -26.20
C ILE A 216 0.06 -3.09 -26.90
N SER A 217 -1.27 -3.20 -26.82
CA SER A 217 -2.17 -2.22 -27.44
C SER A 217 -2.05 -0.83 -26.81
N GLY A 218 -1.77 -0.73 -25.50
CA GLY A 218 -1.54 0.55 -24.84
C GLY A 218 -0.30 1.26 -25.35
N PHE A 219 0.82 0.55 -25.47
CA PHE A 219 2.05 1.12 -26.05
C PHE A 219 1.87 1.44 -27.53
N LEU A 220 1.27 0.53 -28.30
CA LEU A 220 0.98 0.73 -29.72
C LEU A 220 0.12 1.98 -29.93
N ALA A 221 -0.96 2.14 -29.15
CA ALA A 221 -1.84 3.30 -29.23
C ALA A 221 -1.14 4.59 -28.86
N GLY A 222 -0.39 4.61 -27.75
CA GLY A 222 0.36 5.79 -27.31
C GLY A 222 1.33 6.28 -28.37
N TYR A 223 2.18 5.38 -28.90
CA TYR A 223 3.16 5.76 -29.93
C TYR A 223 2.52 6.05 -31.28
N THR A 224 1.42 5.40 -31.64
CA THR A 224 0.66 5.72 -32.87
C THR A 224 0.12 7.15 -32.79
N VAL A 225 -0.47 7.54 -31.66
CA VAL A 225 -1.00 8.89 -31.48
C VAL A 225 0.12 9.93 -31.46
N ASP A 226 1.22 9.70 -30.75
CA ASP A 226 2.38 10.60 -30.74
C ASP A 226 2.96 10.78 -32.15
N PHE A 227 3.06 9.70 -32.93
CA PHE A 227 3.48 9.75 -34.33
C PHE A 227 2.54 10.58 -35.20
N LEU A 228 1.22 10.34 -35.12
CA LEU A 228 0.22 11.08 -35.88
C LEU A 228 0.22 12.58 -35.51
N LYS A 229 0.34 12.89 -34.22
CA LYS A 229 0.40 14.26 -33.70
C LYS A 229 1.60 15.05 -34.26
N ARG A 230 2.74 14.38 -34.47
CA ARG A 230 3.95 14.99 -35.06
C ARG A 230 3.89 15.09 -36.57
N SER A 231 3.22 14.12 -37.22
CA SER A 231 3.22 13.98 -38.68
C SER A 231 2.14 14.82 -39.36
N ILE A 232 0.96 14.95 -38.75
CA ILE A 232 -0.17 15.68 -39.33
C ILE A 232 -0.12 17.12 -38.83
N LYS A 233 0.04 18.07 -39.75
CA LYS A 233 -0.03 19.51 -39.47
C LYS A 233 -1.26 20.09 -40.16
N LEU A 234 -2.18 20.63 -39.37
CA LEU A 234 -3.37 21.30 -39.86
C LEU A 234 -3.18 22.82 -39.82
N PRO A 235 -3.84 23.59 -40.71
CA PRO A 235 -3.87 25.04 -40.59
C PRO A 235 -4.56 25.47 -39.29
N LYS A 236 -4.23 26.66 -38.76
CA LYS A 236 -4.72 27.19 -37.47
C LYS A 236 -6.23 27.10 -37.30
N THR A 237 -6.99 27.25 -38.38
CA THR A 237 -8.47 27.17 -38.38
C THR A 237 -9.01 25.77 -38.08
N LEU A 238 -8.22 24.72 -38.28
CA LEU A 238 -8.61 23.31 -38.10
C LEU A 238 -7.88 22.61 -36.95
N GLU A 239 -7.03 23.33 -36.19
CA GLU A 239 -6.26 22.74 -35.08
C GLU A 239 -7.16 22.09 -34.02
N GLY A 240 -8.35 22.66 -33.76
CA GLY A 240 -9.32 22.10 -32.82
C GLY A 240 -9.87 20.73 -33.23
N ILE A 241 -9.88 20.40 -34.52
CA ILE A 241 -10.37 19.11 -35.04
C ILE A 241 -9.35 17.99 -34.78
N MET A 242 -8.06 18.34 -34.62
CA MET A 242 -6.98 17.37 -34.47
C MET A 242 -7.19 16.41 -33.28
N PRO A 243 -7.33 16.87 -32.02
CA PRO A 243 -7.51 15.96 -30.88
C PRO A 243 -8.92 15.37 -30.77
N VAL A 244 -9.92 15.98 -31.41
CA VAL A 244 -11.33 15.56 -31.29
C VAL A 244 -11.71 14.50 -32.31
N LEU A 245 -11.19 14.61 -33.54
CA LEU A 245 -11.61 13.76 -34.66
C LEU A 245 -10.43 13.04 -35.31
N VAL A 246 -9.41 13.78 -35.75
CA VAL A 246 -8.34 13.20 -36.58
C VAL A 246 -7.54 12.16 -35.80
N LEU A 247 -7.04 12.52 -34.62
CA LEU A 247 -6.23 11.61 -33.81
C LEU A 247 -7.05 10.41 -33.35
N PRO A 248 -8.23 10.55 -32.71
CA PRO A 248 -8.99 9.38 -32.24
C PRO A 248 -9.38 8.44 -33.38
N VAL A 249 -9.87 8.94 -34.52
CA VAL A 249 -10.33 8.08 -35.62
C VAL A 249 -9.17 7.33 -36.27
N LEU A 250 -8.11 8.04 -36.67
CA LEU A 250 -6.97 7.41 -37.36
C LEU A 250 -6.21 6.46 -36.44
N SER A 251 -5.97 6.85 -35.19
CA SER A 251 -5.29 5.97 -34.25
C SER A 251 -6.12 4.74 -33.91
N CYS A 252 -7.44 4.85 -33.68
CA CYS A 252 -8.30 3.69 -33.47
C CYS A 252 -8.32 2.76 -34.68
N LEU A 253 -8.36 3.31 -35.90
CA LEU A 253 -8.30 2.51 -37.12
C LEU A 253 -6.98 1.75 -37.21
N ILE A 254 -5.84 2.43 -37.07
CA ILE A 254 -4.51 1.81 -37.17
C ILE A 254 -4.32 0.76 -36.08
N VAL A 255 -4.54 1.13 -34.81
CA VAL A 255 -4.39 0.24 -33.66
C VAL A 255 -5.35 -0.95 -33.79
N GLY A 256 -6.61 -0.70 -34.15
CA GLY A 256 -7.62 -1.73 -34.29
C GLY A 256 -7.27 -2.75 -35.38
N LEU A 257 -6.88 -2.28 -36.57
CA LEU A 257 -6.47 -3.16 -37.67
C LEU A 257 -5.23 -3.98 -37.30
N ILE A 258 -4.23 -3.37 -36.67
CA ILE A 258 -3.03 -4.09 -36.21
C ILE A 258 -3.40 -5.13 -35.14
N MET A 259 -4.27 -4.79 -34.19
CA MET A 259 -4.72 -5.72 -33.16
C MET A 259 -5.51 -6.89 -33.74
N ILE A 260 -6.36 -6.66 -34.74
CA ILE A 260 -7.19 -7.70 -35.35
C ILE A 260 -6.35 -8.61 -36.26
N TYR A 261 -5.56 -8.04 -37.16
CA TYR A 261 -4.91 -8.79 -38.24
C TYR A 261 -3.50 -9.27 -37.90
N VAL A 262 -2.78 -8.58 -37.01
CA VAL A 262 -1.36 -8.84 -36.77
C VAL A 262 -1.09 -9.37 -35.36
N ILE A 263 -1.60 -8.70 -34.33
CA ILE A 263 -1.19 -8.95 -32.94
C ILE A 263 -2.12 -9.94 -32.22
N GLY A 264 -3.44 -9.85 -32.43
CA GLY A 264 -4.43 -10.57 -31.62
C GLY A 264 -4.22 -12.08 -31.62
N THR A 265 -4.08 -12.69 -32.80
CA THR A 265 -3.92 -14.15 -32.94
C THR A 265 -2.61 -14.66 -32.32
N PRO A 266 -1.42 -14.12 -32.63
CA PRO A 266 -0.18 -14.56 -31.99
C PRO A 266 -0.21 -14.44 -30.46
N ILE A 267 -0.72 -13.31 -29.93
CA ILE A 267 -0.76 -13.10 -28.48
C ILE A 267 -1.80 -13.99 -27.81
N LYS A 268 -2.95 -14.27 -28.44
CA LYS A 268 -3.90 -15.27 -27.96
C LYS A 268 -3.26 -16.64 -27.83
N SER A 269 -2.46 -17.07 -28.82
CA SER A 269 -1.75 -18.35 -28.76
C SER A 269 -0.76 -18.41 -27.59
N ILE A 270 -0.03 -17.31 -27.34
CA ILE A 270 0.86 -17.19 -26.19
C ILE A 270 0.07 -17.25 -24.88
N MET A 271 -1.05 -16.51 -24.77
CA MET A 271 -1.92 -16.54 -23.58
C MET A 271 -2.49 -17.93 -23.32
N THR A 272 -2.90 -18.64 -24.37
CA THR A 272 -3.41 -20.01 -24.27
C THR A 272 -2.31 -20.97 -23.81
N ALA A 273 -1.11 -20.88 -24.38
CA ALA A 273 0.03 -21.68 -23.96
C ALA A 273 0.41 -21.41 -22.49
N LEU A 274 0.45 -20.13 -22.09
CA LEU A 274 0.69 -19.71 -20.72
C LEU A 274 -0.38 -20.27 -19.76
N THR A 275 -1.65 -20.17 -20.16
CA THR A 275 -2.78 -20.67 -19.36
C THR A 275 -2.69 -22.18 -19.18
N ASN A 276 -2.45 -22.92 -20.26
CA ASN A 276 -2.29 -24.38 -20.22
C ASN A 276 -1.07 -24.80 -19.39
N TRP A 277 0.04 -24.07 -19.51
CA TRP A 277 1.22 -24.33 -18.70
C TRP A 277 0.93 -24.14 -17.21
N LEU A 278 0.29 -23.03 -16.83
CA LEU A 278 -0.03 -22.72 -15.44
C LEU A 278 -1.08 -23.66 -14.84
N THR A 279 -2.12 -24.03 -15.59
CA THR A 279 -3.17 -24.94 -15.11
C THR A 279 -2.74 -26.41 -15.11
N GLY A 280 -1.80 -26.78 -15.99
CA GLY A 280 -1.22 -28.12 -16.06
C GLY A 280 0.01 -28.33 -15.16
N MET A 281 0.39 -27.35 -14.33
CA MET A 281 1.58 -27.48 -13.49
C MET A 281 1.46 -28.63 -12.49
N SER A 282 2.55 -29.36 -12.32
CA SER A 282 2.71 -30.26 -11.17
C SER A 282 2.75 -29.47 -9.86
N ARG A 283 2.44 -30.13 -8.74
CA ARG A 283 2.53 -29.52 -7.41
C ARG A 283 3.90 -28.91 -7.13
N ALA A 284 4.99 -29.55 -7.58
CA ALA A 284 6.36 -29.05 -7.40
C ALA A 284 6.59 -27.72 -8.15
N ASN A 285 6.11 -27.60 -9.39
CA ASN A 285 6.24 -26.37 -10.18
C ASN A 285 5.37 -25.23 -9.61
N ALA A 286 4.18 -25.56 -9.09
CA ALA A 286 3.32 -24.59 -8.42
C ALA A 286 4.00 -24.02 -7.17
N VAL A 287 4.62 -24.86 -6.35
CA VAL A 287 5.42 -24.45 -5.18
C VAL A 287 6.55 -23.52 -5.59
N LEU A 288 7.32 -23.88 -6.63
CA LEU A 288 8.43 -23.06 -7.12
C LEU A 288 7.95 -21.68 -7.62
N LEU A 289 6.85 -21.63 -8.38
CA LEU A 289 6.26 -20.38 -8.81
C LEU A 289 5.83 -19.53 -7.60
N GLY A 290 5.17 -20.15 -6.62
CA GLY A 290 4.78 -19.49 -5.37
C GLY A 290 5.96 -18.91 -4.61
N LEU A 291 7.07 -19.65 -4.52
CA LEU A 291 8.32 -19.20 -3.91
C LEU A 291 8.85 -17.95 -4.61
N ILE A 292 8.96 -17.98 -5.95
CA ILE A 292 9.46 -16.86 -6.76
C ILE A 292 8.57 -15.62 -6.58
N LEU A 293 7.25 -15.80 -6.70
CA LEU A 293 6.30 -14.69 -6.52
C LEU A 293 6.38 -14.12 -5.10
N GLY A 294 6.56 -14.98 -4.09
CA GLY A 294 6.74 -14.56 -2.71
C GLY A 294 8.01 -13.72 -2.50
N LEU A 295 9.14 -14.16 -3.06
CA LEU A 295 10.40 -13.39 -3.04
C LEU A 295 10.21 -12.01 -3.69
N MET A 296 9.60 -11.97 -4.87
CA MET A 296 9.38 -10.75 -5.63
C MET A 296 8.49 -9.75 -4.87
N MET A 297 7.46 -10.24 -4.17
CA MET A 297 6.57 -9.38 -3.38
C MET A 297 7.28 -8.69 -2.22
N ALA A 298 8.23 -9.34 -1.56
CA ALA A 298 8.92 -8.76 -0.41
C ALA A 298 10.16 -7.94 -0.77
N PHE A 299 10.79 -8.21 -1.91
CA PHE A 299 12.12 -7.70 -2.26
C PHE A 299 12.29 -6.18 -2.07
N ASP A 300 11.35 -5.39 -2.59
CA ASP A 300 11.42 -3.93 -2.58
C ASP A 300 10.20 -3.24 -1.96
N MET A 301 9.30 -4.02 -1.32
CA MET A 301 8.15 -3.55 -0.54
C MET A 301 7.33 -2.48 -1.29
N GLY A 302 6.67 -2.89 -2.38
CA GLY A 302 5.91 -1.99 -3.26
C GLY A 302 6.75 -1.28 -4.34
N GLY A 303 8.00 -1.70 -4.54
CA GLY A 303 8.84 -1.23 -5.63
C GLY A 303 8.57 -1.95 -6.96
N PRO A 304 9.44 -1.79 -7.97
CA PRO A 304 9.27 -2.39 -9.29
C PRO A 304 9.12 -3.91 -9.33
N VAL A 305 9.87 -4.65 -8.52
CA VAL A 305 9.84 -6.11 -8.51
C VAL A 305 8.53 -6.62 -7.91
N ASN A 306 8.09 -6.02 -6.80
CA ASN A 306 6.78 -6.29 -6.20
C ASN A 306 5.66 -5.99 -7.20
N LYS A 307 5.67 -4.79 -7.80
CA LYS A 307 4.64 -4.40 -8.77
C LYS A 307 4.64 -5.29 -10.01
N ALA A 308 5.78 -5.80 -10.45
CA ALA A 308 5.84 -6.77 -11.55
C ALA A 308 5.13 -8.08 -11.18
N ALA A 309 5.39 -8.65 -10.01
CA ALA A 309 4.71 -9.86 -9.54
C ALA A 309 3.20 -9.65 -9.37
N TYR A 310 2.80 -8.52 -8.78
CA TYR A 310 1.40 -8.14 -8.63
C TYR A 310 0.70 -7.97 -9.99
N THR A 311 1.35 -7.28 -10.93
CA THR A 311 0.83 -7.05 -12.28
C THR A 311 0.66 -8.37 -13.03
N PHE A 312 1.63 -9.28 -12.93
CA PHE A 312 1.54 -10.62 -13.48
C PHE A 312 0.33 -11.38 -12.93
N ALA A 313 0.19 -11.46 -11.61
CA ALA A 313 -0.91 -12.18 -10.98
C ALA A 313 -2.29 -11.58 -11.27
N THR A 314 -2.39 -10.24 -11.30
CA THR A 314 -3.63 -9.54 -11.67
C THR A 314 -4.01 -9.81 -13.13
N GLY A 315 -3.04 -9.81 -14.03
CA GLY A 315 -3.27 -10.09 -15.44
C GLY A 315 -3.82 -11.49 -15.71
N LEU A 316 -3.42 -12.46 -14.89
CA LEU A 316 -3.91 -13.84 -14.94
C LEU A 316 -5.37 -13.99 -14.48
N LEU A 317 -5.91 -13.04 -13.72
CA LEU A 317 -7.33 -13.05 -13.33
C LEU A 317 -8.26 -12.93 -14.54
N ALA A 318 -7.85 -12.17 -15.58
CA ALA A 318 -8.60 -12.06 -16.83
C ALA A 318 -8.71 -13.40 -17.57
N SER A 319 -7.78 -14.32 -17.32
CA SER A 319 -7.75 -15.68 -17.88
C SER A 319 -8.32 -16.72 -16.93
N GLY A 320 -8.95 -16.31 -15.81
CA GLY A 320 -9.56 -17.22 -14.84
C GLY A 320 -8.55 -17.99 -13.99
N ILE A 321 -7.29 -17.56 -13.94
CA ILE A 321 -6.23 -18.20 -13.16
C ILE A 321 -6.03 -17.43 -11.86
N TYR A 322 -6.56 -18.00 -10.76
CA TYR A 322 -6.68 -17.31 -9.46
C TYR A 322 -5.59 -17.68 -8.44
N THR A 323 -4.80 -18.74 -8.69
CA THR A 323 -3.80 -19.23 -7.72
C THR A 323 -2.61 -18.28 -7.54
N PRO A 324 -2.03 -17.66 -8.60
CA PRO A 324 -0.91 -16.74 -8.42
C PRO A 324 -1.31 -15.47 -7.66
N MET A 325 -2.56 -15.02 -7.82
CA MET A 325 -3.09 -13.87 -7.08
C MET A 325 -3.18 -14.16 -5.58
N ALA A 326 -3.61 -15.37 -5.19
CA ALA A 326 -3.59 -15.79 -3.79
C ALA A 326 -2.16 -15.79 -3.23
N ALA A 327 -1.20 -16.33 -3.97
CA ALA A 327 0.19 -16.37 -3.56
C ALA A 327 0.77 -14.96 -3.36
N VAL A 328 0.59 -14.07 -4.34
CA VAL A 328 1.06 -12.68 -4.30
C VAL A 328 0.41 -11.91 -3.16
N MET A 329 -0.91 -12.02 -2.96
CA MET A 329 -1.57 -11.25 -1.91
C MET A 329 -1.14 -11.72 -0.51
N ALA A 330 -1.17 -13.02 -0.26
CA ALA A 330 -0.71 -13.58 1.02
C ALA A 330 0.76 -13.23 1.29
N ALA A 331 1.62 -13.35 0.28
CA ALA A 331 3.03 -13.05 0.40
C ALA A 331 3.29 -11.56 0.64
N GLY A 332 2.51 -10.63 0.09
CA GLY A 332 2.68 -9.20 0.35
C GLY A 332 2.15 -8.73 1.70
N MET A 333 1.23 -9.47 2.33
CA MET A 333 0.80 -9.21 3.72
C MET A 333 1.89 -9.59 4.73
N THR A 334 2.70 -10.61 4.41
CA THR A 334 3.64 -11.25 5.33
C THR A 334 4.76 -10.34 5.87
N PRO A 335 5.41 -9.45 5.09
CA PRO A 335 6.52 -8.62 5.56
C PRO A 335 6.17 -7.73 6.75
N PRO A 336 5.18 -6.83 6.67
CA PRO A 336 4.80 -5.99 7.80
C PRO A 336 4.23 -6.79 8.98
N LEU A 337 3.46 -7.87 8.74
CA LEU A 337 2.94 -8.73 9.82
C LEU A 337 4.07 -9.40 10.61
N GLY A 338 5.07 -9.94 9.92
CA GLY A 338 6.19 -10.61 10.55
C GLY A 338 7.09 -9.67 11.34
N LEU A 339 7.31 -8.45 10.83
CA LEU A 339 8.03 -7.41 11.55
C LEU A 339 7.27 -6.95 12.79
N ALA A 340 5.97 -6.71 12.66
CA ALA A 340 5.10 -6.36 13.78
C ALA A 340 5.06 -7.45 14.86
N LEU A 341 5.07 -8.73 14.46
CA LEU A 341 5.19 -9.85 15.40
C LEU A 341 6.57 -9.89 16.07
N ALA A 342 7.65 -9.64 15.33
CA ALA A 342 9.00 -9.64 15.88
C ALA A 342 9.19 -8.58 16.98
N THR A 343 8.62 -7.38 16.80
CA THR A 343 8.70 -6.32 17.82
C THR A 343 7.93 -6.65 19.09
N LEU A 344 6.86 -7.45 19.02
CA LEU A 344 6.15 -7.92 20.20
C LEU A 344 6.94 -9.00 20.96
N ILE A 345 7.63 -9.90 20.25
CA ILE A 345 8.33 -11.04 20.83
C ILE A 345 9.64 -10.60 21.52
N ALA A 346 10.45 -9.75 20.88
CA ALA A 346 11.76 -9.36 21.41
C ALA A 346 11.99 -7.85 21.30
N LYS A 347 11.26 -7.09 22.12
CA LYS A 347 11.35 -5.61 22.19
C LYS A 347 12.79 -5.11 22.36
N ASP A 348 13.64 -5.86 23.06
CA ASP A 348 15.05 -5.53 23.31
C ASP A 348 15.94 -5.54 22.05
N ARG A 349 15.41 -5.96 20.88
CA ARG A 349 16.13 -5.96 19.59
C ARG A 349 15.66 -4.88 18.61
N PHE A 350 14.76 -4.01 19.05
CA PHE A 350 14.17 -2.95 18.25
C PHE A 350 14.28 -1.62 18.98
N THR A 351 14.43 -0.53 18.22
CA THR A 351 14.36 0.82 18.79
C THR A 351 12.92 1.17 19.16
N ASP A 352 12.72 2.20 19.98
CA ASP A 352 11.37 2.68 20.32
C ASP A 352 10.57 3.05 19.06
N ASP A 353 11.23 3.68 18.07
CA ASP A 353 10.64 3.99 16.76
C ASP A 353 10.19 2.73 16.01
N GLU A 354 11.00 1.66 16.03
CA GLU A 354 10.64 0.38 15.40
C GLU A 354 9.49 -0.32 16.13
N ILE A 355 9.41 -0.19 17.46
CA ILE A 355 8.32 -0.75 18.26
C ILE A 355 7.01 -0.04 17.96
N GLU A 356 7.00 1.30 17.89
CA GLU A 356 5.82 2.08 17.49
C GLU A 356 5.43 1.80 16.04
N ALA A 357 6.40 1.74 15.13
CA ALA A 357 6.21 1.30 13.75
C ALA A 357 5.55 -0.09 13.67
N GLY A 358 5.88 -1.00 14.60
CA GLY A 358 5.29 -2.34 14.67
C GLY A 358 3.78 -2.33 14.86
N LYS A 359 3.25 -1.36 15.63
CA LYS A 359 1.79 -1.22 15.82
C LYS A 359 1.09 -0.86 14.52
N ALA A 360 1.64 0.08 13.77
CA ALA A 360 1.11 0.47 12.47
C ALA A 360 1.31 -0.65 11.41
N ALA A 361 2.43 -1.37 11.47
CA ALA A 361 2.73 -2.48 10.56
C ALA A 361 1.71 -3.62 10.66
N TRP A 362 1.10 -3.89 11.83
CA TRP A 362 -0.03 -4.81 11.92
C TRP A 362 -1.17 -4.42 10.98
N VAL A 363 -1.62 -3.15 11.06
CA VAL A 363 -2.76 -2.63 10.29
C VAL A 363 -2.44 -2.62 8.80
N LEU A 364 -1.26 -2.16 8.42
CA LEU A 364 -0.82 -2.16 7.02
C LEU A 364 -0.70 -3.58 6.47
N GLY A 365 -0.15 -4.50 7.25
CA GLY A 365 0.00 -5.90 6.84
C GLY A 365 -1.32 -6.62 6.63
N ILE A 366 -2.27 -6.48 7.55
CA ILE A 366 -3.61 -7.06 7.34
C ILE A 366 -4.32 -6.42 6.16
N SER A 367 -3.95 -5.19 5.78
CA SER A 367 -4.53 -4.46 4.64
C SER A 367 -3.84 -4.75 3.30
N PHE A 368 -2.86 -5.68 3.27
CA PHE A 368 -2.04 -5.96 2.08
C PHE A 368 -1.25 -4.72 1.60
N ILE A 369 -0.72 -3.95 2.55
CA ILE A 369 0.18 -2.82 2.29
C ILE A 369 1.59 -3.25 2.72
N THR A 370 2.35 -3.80 1.77
CA THR A 370 3.71 -4.33 2.01
C THR A 370 4.70 -3.22 2.41
N GLU A 371 4.40 -1.98 2.05
CA GLU A 371 5.18 -0.78 2.37
C GLU A 371 5.33 -0.56 3.89
N GLY A 372 4.46 -1.16 4.71
CA GLY A 372 4.59 -1.20 6.16
C GLY A 372 5.85 -1.91 6.68
N ALA A 373 6.71 -2.45 5.81
CA ALA A 373 8.02 -2.97 6.16
C ALA A 373 9.18 -1.99 5.87
N ILE A 374 8.94 -0.93 5.09
CA ILE A 374 9.99 -0.02 4.61
C ILE A 374 10.78 0.62 5.75
N PRO A 375 10.17 1.12 6.84
CA PRO A 375 10.93 1.80 7.89
C PRO A 375 11.91 0.87 8.62
N PHE A 376 11.52 -0.39 8.83
CA PHE A 376 12.40 -1.44 9.36
C PHE A 376 13.54 -1.76 8.39
N ALA A 377 13.22 -1.89 7.09
CA ALA A 377 14.22 -2.16 6.06
C ALA A 377 15.17 -0.97 5.85
N ALA A 378 14.71 0.27 6.06
CA ALA A 378 15.55 1.45 6.01
C ALA A 378 16.51 1.52 7.21
N ALA A 379 16.07 1.07 8.38
CA ALA A 379 16.90 1.01 9.59
C ALA A 379 17.96 -0.10 9.51
N ASP A 380 17.61 -1.29 9.00
CA ASP A 380 18.52 -2.44 8.95
C ASP A 380 18.30 -3.33 7.70
N PRO A 381 18.69 -2.84 6.50
CA PRO A 381 18.33 -3.47 5.23
C PRO A 381 18.89 -4.88 5.06
N LEU A 382 20.13 -5.10 5.49
CA LEU A 382 20.84 -6.38 5.33
C LEU A 382 20.22 -7.51 6.15
N LYS A 383 19.47 -7.19 7.21
CA LYS A 383 18.84 -8.19 8.08
C LYS A 383 17.34 -8.29 7.81
N VAL A 384 16.68 -7.16 7.57
CA VAL A 384 15.24 -7.13 7.36
C VAL A 384 14.86 -7.68 5.99
N ILE A 385 15.50 -7.22 4.90
CA ILE A 385 15.09 -7.60 3.53
C ILE A 385 15.19 -9.12 3.30
N PRO A 386 16.31 -9.80 3.63
CA PRO A 386 16.36 -11.25 3.48
C PRO A 386 15.32 -11.98 4.33
N SER A 387 15.05 -11.49 5.54
CA SER A 387 14.10 -12.13 6.46
C SER A 387 12.66 -12.06 5.95
N ILE A 388 12.23 -10.87 5.49
CA ILE A 388 10.88 -10.72 4.92
C ILE A 388 10.74 -11.49 3.61
N MET A 389 11.81 -11.57 2.81
CA MET A 389 11.82 -12.36 1.57
C MET A 389 11.62 -13.85 1.84
N VAL A 390 12.30 -14.40 2.85
CA VAL A 390 12.15 -15.82 3.21
C VAL A 390 10.74 -16.11 3.70
N GLY A 391 10.15 -15.28 4.56
CA GLY A 391 8.78 -15.49 5.02
C GLY A 391 7.76 -15.37 3.90
N SER A 392 7.86 -14.37 3.02
CA SER A 392 6.97 -14.22 1.86
C SER A 392 7.13 -15.36 0.85
N ALA A 393 8.34 -15.86 0.65
CA ALA A 393 8.62 -17.03 -0.19
C ALA A 393 7.92 -18.29 0.36
N VAL A 394 7.99 -18.51 1.68
CA VAL A 394 7.26 -19.60 2.35
C VAL A 394 5.76 -19.43 2.19
N THR A 395 5.22 -18.23 2.40
CA THR A 395 3.79 -17.96 2.21
C THR A 395 3.33 -18.25 0.79
N GLY A 396 4.06 -17.76 -0.21
CA GLY A 396 3.71 -17.96 -1.62
C GLY A 396 3.79 -19.43 -2.03
N ALA A 397 4.84 -20.14 -1.58
CA ALA A 397 5.02 -21.57 -1.79
C ALA A 397 3.87 -22.39 -1.20
N LEU A 398 3.49 -22.13 0.06
CA LEU A 398 2.38 -22.82 0.74
C LEU A 398 1.03 -22.51 0.10
N SER A 399 0.78 -21.24 -0.25
CA SER A 399 -0.46 -20.82 -0.91
C SER A 399 -0.67 -21.57 -2.23
N MET A 400 0.38 -21.68 -3.05
CA MET A 400 0.35 -22.47 -4.29
C MET A 400 0.28 -23.98 -4.05
N LEU A 401 0.97 -24.50 -3.04
CA LEU A 401 0.94 -25.93 -2.66
C LEU A 401 -0.48 -26.38 -2.33
N PHE A 402 -1.18 -25.57 -1.53
CA PHE A 402 -2.54 -25.86 -1.09
C PHE A 402 -3.60 -25.50 -2.15
N GLY A 403 -3.19 -24.93 -3.29
CA GLY A 403 -4.10 -24.51 -4.34
C GLY A 403 -5.07 -23.42 -3.88
N ALA A 404 -4.64 -22.54 -2.99
CA ALA A 404 -5.45 -21.40 -2.58
C ALA A 404 -5.72 -20.50 -3.80
N THR A 405 -6.94 -19.98 -3.92
CA THR A 405 -7.34 -19.12 -5.03
C THR A 405 -7.88 -17.81 -4.49
N LEU A 406 -7.66 -16.72 -5.22
CA LEU A 406 -8.15 -15.41 -4.83
C LEU A 406 -8.69 -14.67 -6.05
N ARG A 407 -9.96 -14.26 -5.98
CA ARG A 407 -10.66 -13.60 -7.08
C ARG A 407 -10.53 -12.07 -7.07
N VAL A 408 -10.16 -11.50 -5.93
CA VAL A 408 -10.03 -10.06 -5.72
C VAL A 408 -8.55 -9.74 -5.51
N PRO A 409 -7.94 -8.81 -6.27
CA PRO A 409 -6.51 -8.58 -6.17
C PRO A 409 -6.10 -7.71 -4.97
N HIS A 410 -7.04 -7.26 -4.15
CA HIS A 410 -6.77 -6.32 -3.08
C HIS A 410 -7.76 -6.46 -1.92
N GLY A 411 -7.44 -5.84 -0.79
CA GLY A 411 -8.30 -5.79 0.40
C GLY A 411 -7.85 -6.69 1.54
N GLY A 412 -6.70 -7.37 1.41
CA GLY A 412 -6.05 -8.06 2.53
C GLY A 412 -6.97 -9.02 3.29
N ILE A 413 -6.96 -8.93 4.61
CA ILE A 413 -7.80 -9.74 5.49
C ILE A 413 -9.29 -9.43 5.32
N PHE A 414 -9.66 -8.23 4.87
CA PHE A 414 -11.05 -7.77 4.75
C PHE A 414 -11.83 -8.52 3.67
N VAL A 415 -11.13 -9.19 2.76
CA VAL A 415 -11.75 -10.05 1.73
C VAL A 415 -12.03 -11.45 2.24
N LEU A 416 -11.35 -11.91 3.30
CA LEU A 416 -11.48 -13.29 3.79
C LEU A 416 -12.88 -13.66 4.29
N PRO A 417 -13.64 -12.78 4.97
CA PRO A 417 -15.00 -13.08 5.39
C PRO A 417 -15.98 -13.23 4.22
N ILE A 418 -15.61 -12.75 3.03
CA ILE A 418 -16.52 -12.75 1.89
C ILE A 418 -16.56 -14.17 1.29
N PRO A 419 -17.73 -14.84 1.30
CA PRO A 419 -17.83 -16.21 0.83
C PRO A 419 -17.34 -16.37 -0.61
N ASN A 420 -16.48 -17.37 -0.83
CA ASN A 420 -15.90 -17.72 -2.13
C ASN A 420 -14.99 -16.64 -2.75
N ALA A 421 -14.65 -15.57 -2.03
CA ALA A 421 -13.60 -14.67 -2.50
C ALA A 421 -12.23 -15.38 -2.50
N VAL A 422 -12.01 -16.22 -1.47
CA VAL A 422 -10.83 -17.06 -1.30
C VAL A 422 -11.23 -18.52 -1.36
N GLY A 423 -10.64 -19.29 -2.28
CA GLY A 423 -10.73 -20.74 -2.27
C GLY A 423 -9.68 -21.34 -1.34
N ASN A 424 -10.04 -22.42 -0.65
CA ASN A 424 -9.22 -23.06 0.39
C ASN A 424 -8.76 -22.09 1.50
N LEU A 425 -9.72 -21.29 2.00
CA LEU A 425 -9.48 -20.23 3.00
C LEU A 425 -8.67 -20.68 4.23
N PRO A 426 -8.91 -21.86 4.86
CA PRO A 426 -8.12 -22.29 6.01
C PRO A 426 -6.63 -22.41 5.68
N MET A 427 -6.31 -23.01 4.52
CA MET A 427 -4.93 -23.19 4.09
C MET A 427 -4.28 -21.87 3.64
N TYR A 428 -5.08 -20.95 3.08
CA TYR A 428 -4.63 -19.59 2.79
C TYR A 428 -4.21 -18.85 4.06
N VAL A 429 -5.03 -18.90 5.12
CA VAL A 429 -4.72 -18.30 6.43
C VAL A 429 -3.49 -18.96 7.06
N ILE A 430 -3.39 -20.28 7.03
CA ILE A 430 -2.21 -21.01 7.51
C ILE A 430 -0.94 -20.56 6.78
N SER A 431 -1.01 -20.35 5.47
CA SER A 431 0.13 -19.88 4.66
C SER A 431 0.62 -18.50 5.13
N ILE A 432 -0.30 -17.57 5.39
CA ILE A 432 0.03 -16.22 5.90
C ILE A 432 0.67 -16.31 7.30
N ILE A 433 0.08 -17.11 8.20
CA ILE A 433 0.58 -17.27 9.56
C ILE A 433 1.99 -17.88 9.53
N ALA A 434 2.19 -18.93 8.72
CA ALA A 434 3.48 -19.60 8.59
C ALA A 434 4.58 -18.64 8.14
N GLY A 435 4.35 -17.87 7.06
CA GLY A 435 5.35 -16.90 6.63
C GLY A 435 5.53 -15.73 7.59
N THR A 436 4.47 -15.30 8.30
CA THR A 436 4.56 -14.27 9.34
C THR A 436 5.49 -14.71 10.47
N VAL A 437 5.34 -15.95 10.93
CA VAL A 437 6.21 -16.55 11.95
C VAL A 437 7.63 -16.71 11.43
N VAL A 438 7.81 -17.18 10.19
CA VAL A 438 9.13 -17.33 9.56
C VAL A 438 9.84 -15.99 9.44
N THR A 439 9.16 -14.94 8.96
CA THR A 439 9.71 -13.57 8.90
C THR A 439 10.15 -13.12 10.28
N ALA A 440 9.28 -13.26 11.29
CA ALA A 440 9.59 -12.83 12.65
C ALA A 440 10.82 -13.56 13.19
N PHE A 441 10.84 -14.89 13.07
CA PHE A 441 11.96 -15.70 13.54
C PHE A 441 13.27 -15.36 12.82
N MET A 442 13.24 -15.18 11.50
CA MET A 442 14.43 -14.80 10.71
C MET A 442 14.99 -13.44 11.14
N VAL A 443 14.15 -12.42 11.29
CA VAL A 443 14.60 -11.10 11.76
C VAL A 443 15.17 -11.20 13.16
N LEU A 444 14.53 -11.97 14.05
CA LEU A 444 15.01 -12.17 15.41
C LEU A 444 16.36 -12.90 15.43
N LEU A 445 16.59 -13.90 14.58
CA LEU A 445 17.90 -14.55 14.49
C LEU A 445 18.99 -13.60 14.01
N MET A 446 18.67 -12.69 13.09
CA MET A 446 19.66 -11.78 12.50
C MET A 446 19.93 -10.54 13.37
N LYS A 447 18.89 -9.92 13.95
CA LYS A 447 19.04 -8.70 14.78
C LYS A 447 19.58 -9.03 16.17
N LYS A 448 20.50 -8.18 16.64
CA LYS A 448 21.07 -8.24 17.99
C LYS A 448 20.30 -7.31 18.94
N LYS A 449 20.52 -7.44 20.24
CA LYS A 449 19.94 -6.53 21.23
C LYS A 449 20.42 -5.11 20.99
N VAL A 450 19.50 -4.15 21.06
CA VAL A 450 19.81 -2.71 21.04
C VAL A 450 20.33 -2.39 22.45
N SER A 451 21.55 -1.85 22.53
CA SER A 451 22.21 -1.50 23.80
C SER A 451 21.77 -0.16 24.32
#